data_AF-A0A0D6ZYC7-F1
#
_entry.id   AF-A0A0D6ZYC7-F1
#
_cell.length_a   1.000
_cell.length_b   1.000
_cell.length_c   1.000
_cell.angle_alpha   90.00
_cell.angle_beta   90.00
_cell.angle_gamma   90.00
#
_symmetry.space_group_name_H-M   'P 1'
#
loop_
_entity.id
_entity.type
_entity.pdbx_description
1 polymer ?
#
loop_
_entity_poly.entity_id
_entity_poly.type
_entity_poly.pdbx_seq_one_letter_code
_entity_poly.pdbx_strand_id
1 'polypeptide(L)'
;MSNKFEYTGYKQREKIRKALQARSEAIRKALERYNTATRSLVPQRQQLTWVSVIELVQLGELTLLQDSRQDIRECDWTKPMNRKAACLYFEMKRAREELTRCNVEIRRQITYMIDNFNDHRRAIFAASIDNPNLASELERHLDYQLRIDETIAANFVSISRMPGFTGCLLPGTRIGRQPFESSDEMPPWASSVLGIVVVYDPAIADTNSHVEGYGSRGDEAERYVAIFHIFSNTMTY
;
A
#
# COMPACT_ATOMS: atom_id res chain seq x y z
N MET A 1 25.42 -12.93 28.78
CA MET A 1 24.12 -12.30 29.10
C MET A 1 23.02 -13.10 28.42
N SER A 2 22.22 -13.82 29.20
CA SER A 2 21.19 -14.75 28.70
C SER A 2 19.93 -13.97 28.27
N ASN A 3 19.38 -14.32 27.11
CA ASN A 3 18.22 -13.71 26.45
C ASN A 3 16.96 -13.72 27.32
N LYS A 4 16.78 -12.68 28.14
CA LYS A 4 15.58 -12.47 28.96
C LYS A 4 14.33 -12.14 28.10
N PHE A 5 14.53 -11.75 26.84
CA PHE A 5 13.46 -11.37 25.90
C PHE A 5 12.90 -12.55 25.06
N GLU A 6 13.67 -13.62 24.84
CA GLU A 6 13.16 -14.80 24.10
C GLU A 6 12.17 -15.63 24.94
N TYR A 7 12.37 -15.65 26.27
CA TYR A 7 11.57 -16.45 27.21
C TYR A 7 10.16 -15.87 27.48
N THR A 8 9.98 -14.56 27.27
CA THR A 8 8.71 -13.85 27.51
C THR A 8 7.68 -14.14 26.42
N GLY A 9 8.10 -14.14 25.15
CA GLY A 9 7.22 -14.47 24.02
C GLY A 9 6.76 -15.93 24.04
N TYR A 10 7.63 -16.86 24.43
CA TYR A 10 7.28 -18.29 24.54
C TYR A 10 6.17 -18.52 25.57
N LYS A 11 6.29 -17.94 26.78
CA LYS A 11 5.26 -18.05 27.82
C LYS A 11 3.92 -17.44 27.41
N GLN A 12 3.93 -16.34 26.65
CA GLN A 12 2.71 -15.74 26.11
C GLN A 12 2.04 -16.66 25.07
N ARG A 13 2.80 -17.18 24.11
CA ARG A 13 2.29 -18.15 23.12
C ARG A 13 1.69 -19.39 23.78
N GLU A 14 2.33 -19.88 24.85
CA GLU A 14 1.83 -21.02 25.61
C GLU A 14 0.52 -20.71 26.34
N LYS A 15 0.39 -19.52 26.95
CA LYS A 15 -0.89 -19.08 27.54
C LYS A 15 -2.00 -18.97 26.50
N ILE A 16 -1.70 -18.40 25.33
CA ILE A 16 -2.66 -18.30 24.22
C ILE A 16 -3.10 -19.69 23.77
N ARG A 17 -2.15 -20.61 23.58
CA ARG A 17 -2.44 -22.01 23.21
C ARG A 17 -3.38 -22.67 24.22
N LYS A 18 -3.06 -22.59 25.53
CA LYS A 18 -3.90 -23.15 26.59
C LYS A 18 -5.30 -22.53 26.62
N ALA A 19 -5.41 -21.22 26.45
CA ALA A 19 -6.69 -20.53 26.39
C ALA A 19 -7.53 -20.97 25.18
N LEU A 20 -6.92 -21.11 24.00
CA LEU A 20 -7.59 -21.61 22.79
C LEU A 20 -8.07 -23.06 22.97
N GLN A 21 -7.24 -23.92 23.56
CA GLN A 21 -7.60 -25.30 23.85
C GLN A 21 -8.78 -25.38 24.83
N ALA A 22 -8.71 -24.65 25.95
CA ALA A 22 -9.78 -24.61 26.94
C ALA A 22 -11.11 -24.12 26.34
N ARG A 23 -11.05 -23.10 25.46
CA ARG A 23 -12.23 -22.60 24.74
C ARG A 23 -12.79 -23.64 23.77
N SER A 24 -11.93 -24.33 23.01
CA SER A 24 -12.35 -25.40 22.09
C SER A 24 -13.05 -26.55 22.82
N GLU A 25 -12.49 -26.98 23.96
CA GLU A 25 -13.10 -28.00 24.83
C GLU A 25 -14.44 -27.53 25.41
N ALA A 26 -14.54 -26.27 25.83
CA ALA A 26 -15.79 -25.70 26.31
C ALA A 26 -16.88 -25.71 25.24
N ILE A 27 -16.55 -25.36 23.99
CA ILE A 27 -17.48 -25.39 22.85
C ILE A 27 -17.92 -26.83 22.56
N ARG A 28 -17.00 -27.82 22.58
CA ARG A 28 -17.34 -29.24 22.40
C ARG A 28 -18.32 -29.74 23.46
N LYS A 29 -18.05 -29.44 24.74
CA LYS A 29 -18.96 -29.82 25.83
C LYS A 29 -20.33 -29.14 25.70
N ALA A 30 -20.36 -27.88 25.28
CA ALA A 30 -21.63 -27.17 25.03
C ALA A 30 -22.42 -27.82 23.88
N LEU A 31 -21.73 -28.21 22.80
CA LEU A 31 -22.32 -28.92 21.66
C LEU A 31 -22.91 -30.28 22.08
N GLU A 32 -22.19 -31.05 22.89
CA GLU A 32 -22.68 -32.32 23.44
C GLU A 32 -23.93 -32.13 24.28
N ARG A 33 -23.93 -31.15 25.21
CA ARG A 33 -25.09 -30.83 26.04
C ARG A 33 -26.30 -30.42 25.20
N TYR A 34 -26.09 -29.58 24.19
CA TYR A 34 -27.14 -29.19 23.25
C TYR A 34 -27.70 -30.43 22.54
N ASN A 35 -26.85 -31.26 21.94
CA ASN A 35 -27.28 -32.46 21.21
C ASN A 35 -28.04 -33.44 22.12
N THR A 36 -27.62 -33.62 23.37
CA THR A 36 -28.35 -34.43 24.35
C THR A 36 -29.74 -33.85 24.64
N ALA A 37 -29.83 -32.53 24.88
CA ALA A 37 -31.11 -31.87 25.15
C ALA A 37 -32.06 -31.90 23.94
N THR A 38 -31.54 -31.79 22.70
CA THR A 38 -32.40 -31.86 21.50
C THR A 38 -33.10 -33.21 21.32
N ARG A 39 -32.51 -34.30 21.83
CA ARG A 39 -33.11 -35.64 21.79
C ARG A 39 -34.31 -35.79 22.72
N SER A 40 -34.36 -35.02 23.80
CA SER A 40 -35.47 -35.06 24.76
C SER A 40 -36.63 -34.12 24.41
N LEU A 41 -36.54 -33.35 23.33
CA LEU A 41 -37.59 -32.44 22.88
C LEU A 41 -38.61 -33.15 21.98
N VAL A 42 -39.86 -32.70 22.01
CA VAL A 42 -40.93 -33.12 21.10
C VAL A 42 -41.48 -31.89 20.38
N PRO A 43 -41.31 -31.77 19.05
CA PRO A 43 -40.58 -32.68 18.15
C PRO A 43 -39.05 -32.61 18.39
N GLN A 44 -38.38 -33.72 18.07
CA GLN A 44 -36.92 -33.81 18.16
C GLN A 44 -36.28 -32.75 17.26
N ARG A 45 -35.35 -31.96 17.82
CA ARG A 45 -34.62 -30.94 17.05
C ARG A 45 -33.38 -31.52 16.37
N GLN A 46 -32.92 -30.85 15.31
CA GLN A 46 -31.71 -31.23 14.58
C GLN A 46 -30.46 -31.13 15.48
N GLN A 47 -29.66 -32.20 15.47
CA GLN A 47 -28.36 -32.23 16.15
C GLN A 47 -27.31 -31.48 15.32
N LEU A 48 -26.42 -30.76 16.00
CA LEU A 48 -25.34 -30.00 15.39
C LEU A 48 -24.04 -30.82 15.40
N THR A 49 -23.29 -30.76 14.31
CA THR A 49 -21.94 -31.31 14.22
C THR A 49 -20.89 -30.23 14.48
N TRP A 50 -19.67 -30.63 14.84
CA TRP A 50 -18.57 -29.68 15.01
C TRP A 50 -18.32 -28.81 13.76
N VAL A 51 -18.43 -29.41 12.57
CA VAL A 51 -18.31 -28.70 11.29
C VAL A 51 -19.41 -27.64 11.15
N SER A 52 -20.66 -27.99 11.43
CA SER A 52 -21.78 -27.04 11.36
C SER A 52 -21.62 -25.86 12.33
N VAL A 53 -21.04 -26.08 13.52
CA VAL A 53 -20.77 -25.00 14.48
C VAL A 53 -19.74 -24.03 13.91
N ILE A 54 -18.66 -24.52 13.30
CA ILE A 54 -17.65 -23.66 12.67
C ILE A 54 -18.27 -22.84 11.53
N GLU A 55 -19.09 -23.47 10.68
CA GLU A 55 -19.75 -22.78 9.57
C GLU A 55 -20.75 -21.72 10.04
N LEU A 56 -21.39 -21.92 11.19
CA LEU A 56 -22.28 -20.95 11.83
C LEU A 56 -21.53 -19.83 12.54
N VAL A 57 -20.35 -20.10 13.13
CA VAL A 57 -19.51 -19.05 13.73
C VAL A 57 -19.07 -18.05 12.66
N GLN A 58 -18.71 -18.51 11.46
CA GLN A 58 -18.40 -17.62 10.33
C GLN A 58 -19.57 -16.69 9.96
N LEU A 59 -20.81 -17.14 10.14
CA LEU A 59 -22.00 -16.29 9.96
C LEU A 59 -22.20 -15.35 11.14
N GLY A 60 -21.98 -15.83 12.37
CA GLY A 60 -22.15 -15.05 13.61
C GLY A 60 -21.10 -13.96 13.84
N GLU A 61 -19.98 -14.00 13.11
CA GLU A 61 -18.99 -12.91 13.06
C GLU A 61 -19.55 -11.62 12.45
N LEU A 62 -20.64 -11.72 11.68
CA LEU A 62 -21.41 -10.55 11.25
C LEU A 62 -22.23 -10.08 12.44
N THR A 63 -21.64 -9.20 13.26
CA THR A 63 -22.28 -8.61 14.45
C THR A 63 -23.66 -8.00 14.12
N LEU A 64 -23.82 -7.47 12.89
CA LEU A 64 -25.08 -6.95 12.37
C LEU A 64 -26.23 -7.98 12.38
N LEU A 65 -25.92 -9.27 12.29
CA LEU A 65 -26.95 -10.33 12.29
C LEU A 65 -27.43 -10.69 13.69
N GLN A 66 -26.65 -10.40 14.73
CA GLN A 66 -27.00 -10.71 16.12
C GLN A 66 -28.27 -9.96 16.56
N ASP A 67 -28.46 -8.74 16.04
CA ASP A 67 -29.61 -7.89 16.38
C ASP A 67 -30.84 -8.16 15.51
N SER A 68 -30.68 -8.86 14.38
CA SER A 68 -31.73 -8.97 13.35
C SER A 68 -32.90 -9.88 13.71
N ARG A 69 -32.79 -10.73 14.76
CA ARG A 69 -33.79 -11.74 15.21
C ARG A 69 -34.44 -12.61 14.10
N GLN A 70 -33.96 -12.52 12.87
CA GLN A 70 -34.52 -13.20 11.71
C GLN A 70 -33.79 -14.52 11.51
N ASP A 71 -34.54 -15.58 11.23
CA ASP A 71 -33.94 -16.86 10.86
C ASP A 71 -33.40 -16.76 9.43
N ILE A 72 -32.07 -16.70 9.32
CA ILE A 72 -31.35 -16.54 8.06
C ILE A 72 -30.85 -17.88 7.49
N ARG A 73 -31.07 -19.00 8.20
CA ARG A 73 -30.49 -20.31 7.83
C ARG A 73 -30.98 -20.82 6.48
N GLU A 74 -32.19 -20.44 6.09
CA GLU A 74 -32.80 -20.79 4.80
C GLU A 74 -32.40 -19.84 3.67
N CYS A 75 -31.77 -18.70 3.97
CA CYS A 75 -31.37 -17.75 2.95
C CYS A 75 -30.26 -18.32 2.07
N ASP A 76 -30.35 -18.16 0.75
CA ASP A 76 -29.35 -18.71 -0.17
C ASP A 76 -27.93 -18.19 0.11
N TRP A 77 -27.78 -16.94 0.57
CA TRP A 77 -26.47 -16.38 0.90
C TRP A 77 -25.85 -16.99 2.17
N THR A 78 -26.61 -17.69 3.02
CA THR A 78 -26.05 -18.40 4.19
C THR A 78 -25.54 -19.79 3.85
N LYS A 79 -25.79 -20.31 2.65
CA LYS A 79 -25.22 -21.59 2.19
C LYS A 79 -23.70 -21.48 2.04
N PRO A 80 -22.89 -22.40 2.60
CA PRO A 80 -21.43 -22.29 2.58
C PRO A 80 -20.83 -22.16 1.18
N MET A 81 -21.37 -22.88 0.19
CA MET A 81 -20.94 -22.79 -1.21
C MET A 81 -21.20 -21.39 -1.80
N ASN A 82 -22.38 -20.83 -1.54
CA ASN A 82 -22.76 -19.52 -2.05
C ASN A 82 -21.91 -18.42 -1.42
N ARG A 83 -21.58 -18.53 -0.13
CA ARG A 83 -20.61 -17.62 0.52
C ARG A 83 -19.24 -17.70 -0.13
N LYS A 84 -18.70 -18.92 -0.35
CA LYS A 84 -17.40 -19.09 -1.02
C LYS A 84 -17.41 -18.48 -2.41
N ALA A 85 -18.48 -18.72 -3.19
CA ALA A 85 -18.64 -18.12 -4.50
C ALA A 85 -18.70 -16.57 -4.44
N ALA A 86 -19.45 -16.02 -3.48
CA ALA A 86 -19.53 -14.58 -3.27
C ALA A 86 -18.17 -13.99 -2.85
N CYS A 87 -17.45 -14.62 -1.91
CA CYS A 87 -16.11 -14.20 -1.51
C CYS A 87 -15.17 -14.15 -2.72
N LEU A 88 -15.10 -15.24 -3.50
CA LEU A 88 -14.27 -15.28 -4.70
C LEU A 88 -14.65 -14.20 -5.71
N TYR A 89 -15.96 -14.00 -5.94
CA TYR A 89 -16.44 -12.94 -6.84
C TYR A 89 -15.99 -11.55 -6.37
N PHE A 90 -16.17 -11.24 -5.08
CA PHE A 90 -15.78 -9.94 -4.54
C PHE A 90 -14.26 -9.77 -4.46
N GLU A 91 -13.50 -10.80 -4.13
CA GLU A 91 -12.04 -10.80 -4.20
C GLU A 91 -11.57 -10.48 -5.63
N MET A 92 -12.14 -11.14 -6.65
CA MET A 92 -11.83 -10.86 -8.05
C MET A 92 -12.24 -9.44 -8.46
N LYS A 93 -13.38 -8.94 -7.97
CA LYS A 93 -13.82 -7.57 -8.24
C LYS A 93 -12.87 -6.55 -7.62
N ARG A 94 -12.51 -6.74 -6.35
CA ARG A 94 -11.58 -5.88 -5.61
C ARG A 94 -10.17 -5.96 -6.17
N ALA A 95 -9.71 -7.12 -6.61
CA ALA A 95 -8.40 -7.27 -7.25
C ALA A 95 -8.28 -6.42 -8.53
N ARG A 96 -9.36 -6.33 -9.33
CA ARG A 96 -9.40 -5.46 -10.52
C ARG A 96 -9.34 -3.97 -10.16
N GLU A 97 -10.10 -3.55 -9.15
CA GLU A 97 -10.06 -2.18 -8.63
C GLU A 97 -8.66 -1.84 -8.07
N GLU A 98 -8.05 -2.79 -7.37
CA GLU A 98 -6.75 -2.66 -6.76
C GLU A 98 -5.64 -2.52 -7.80
N LEU A 99 -5.73 -3.20 -8.94
CA LEU A 99 -4.79 -3.03 -10.06
C LEU A 99 -4.75 -1.58 -10.53
N THR A 100 -5.92 -0.96 -10.74
CA THR A 100 -6.01 0.46 -11.12
C THR A 100 -5.43 1.37 -10.03
N ARG A 101 -5.71 1.07 -8.75
CA ARG A 101 -5.17 1.83 -7.62
C ARG A 101 -3.65 1.74 -7.54
N CYS A 102 -3.09 0.53 -7.68
CA CYS A 102 -1.65 0.29 -7.68
C CYS A 102 -0.95 1.08 -8.78
N ASN A 103 -1.51 1.16 -9.99
CA ASN A 103 -0.92 1.97 -11.07
C ASN A 103 -0.81 3.46 -10.72
N VAL A 104 -1.84 4.01 -10.05
CA VAL A 104 -1.82 5.40 -9.57
C VAL A 104 -0.77 5.56 -8.46
N GLU A 105 -0.70 4.59 -7.55
CA GLU A 105 0.22 4.64 -6.42
C GLU A 105 1.69 4.51 -6.85
N ILE A 106 2.00 3.68 -7.86
CA ILE A 106 3.35 3.60 -8.44
C ILE A 106 3.80 4.99 -8.93
N ARG A 107 2.94 5.68 -9.69
CA ARG A 107 3.26 7.03 -10.18
C ARG A 107 3.44 8.03 -9.04
N ARG A 108 2.59 7.98 -8.00
CA ARG A 108 2.70 8.84 -6.81
C ARG A 108 3.97 8.57 -6.04
N GLN A 109 4.34 7.30 -5.87
CA GLN A 109 5.55 6.90 -5.16
C GLN A 109 6.80 7.39 -5.90
N ILE A 110 6.87 7.24 -7.23
CA ILE A 110 7.99 7.78 -8.04
C ILE A 110 8.09 9.30 -7.87
N THR A 111 6.94 10.00 -7.93
CA THR A 111 6.89 11.46 -7.72
C THR A 111 7.42 11.84 -6.33
N TYR A 112 6.94 11.14 -5.30
CA TYR A 112 7.38 11.36 -3.92
C TYR A 112 8.88 11.13 -3.74
N MET A 113 9.45 10.08 -4.33
CA MET A 113 10.88 9.77 -4.22
C MET A 113 11.75 10.86 -4.85
N ILE A 114 11.37 11.39 -6.01
CA ILE A 114 12.07 12.50 -6.68
C ILE A 114 11.95 13.80 -5.89
N ASP A 115 10.73 14.12 -5.42
CA ASP A 115 10.49 15.30 -4.58
C ASP A 115 11.31 15.25 -3.30
N ASN A 116 11.29 14.09 -2.62
CA ASN A 116 11.99 13.87 -1.36
C ASN A 116 13.51 13.97 -1.53
N PHE A 117 14.06 13.47 -2.64
CA PHE A 117 15.47 13.63 -2.98
C PHE A 117 15.87 15.11 -3.07
N ASN A 118 15.11 15.91 -3.82
CA ASN A 118 15.41 17.33 -3.98
C ASN A 118 15.19 18.13 -2.68
N ASP A 119 14.18 17.76 -1.87
CA ASP A 119 13.97 18.33 -0.53
C ASP A 119 15.18 18.07 0.39
N HIS A 120 15.71 16.85 0.38
CA HIS A 120 16.91 16.52 1.17
C HIS A 120 18.12 17.32 0.70
N ARG A 121 18.34 17.47 -0.62
CA ARG A 121 19.46 18.27 -1.14
C ARG A 121 19.37 19.73 -0.72
N ARG A 122 18.19 20.32 -0.82
CA ARG A 122 17.93 21.71 -0.37
C ARG A 122 18.17 21.84 1.14
N ALA A 123 17.73 20.87 1.94
CA ALA A 123 17.95 20.85 3.39
C ALA A 123 19.44 20.69 3.76
N ILE A 124 20.18 19.84 3.06
CA ILE A 124 21.63 19.66 3.23
C ILE A 124 22.36 20.97 2.92
N PHE A 125 22.03 21.60 1.78
CA PHE A 125 22.62 22.89 1.40
C PHE A 125 22.38 23.96 2.46
N ALA A 126 21.13 24.11 2.92
CA ALA A 126 20.79 25.06 3.98
C ALA A 126 21.52 24.74 5.30
N ALA A 127 21.55 23.46 5.71
CA ALA A 127 22.23 23.04 6.93
C ALA A 127 23.75 23.20 6.86
N SER A 128 24.36 23.09 5.68
CA SER A 128 25.82 23.22 5.50
C SER A 128 26.36 24.59 5.89
N ILE A 129 25.51 25.63 5.82
CA ILE A 129 25.87 27.01 6.15
C ILE A 129 25.97 27.19 7.67
N ASP A 130 24.99 26.66 8.41
CA ASP A 130 24.83 26.92 9.85
C ASP A 130 25.36 25.78 10.74
N ASN A 131 25.25 24.52 10.29
CA ASN A 131 25.54 23.33 11.07
C ASN A 131 26.05 22.17 10.20
N PRO A 132 27.38 22.06 9.98
CA PRO A 132 27.96 21.03 9.12
C PRO A 132 27.75 19.60 9.66
N ASN A 133 27.62 19.41 10.98
CA ASN A 133 27.34 18.08 11.54
C ASN A 133 25.93 17.61 11.18
N LEU A 134 24.94 18.52 11.19
CA LEU A 134 23.58 18.21 10.74
C LEU A 134 23.55 17.89 9.24
N ALA A 135 24.29 18.65 8.43
CA ALA A 135 24.41 18.37 7.00
C ALA A 135 24.96 16.96 6.73
N SER A 136 26.02 16.55 7.44
CA SER A 136 26.60 15.22 7.30
C SER A 136 25.64 14.09 7.69
N GLU A 137 24.82 14.28 8.74
CA GLU A 137 23.79 13.30 9.09
C GLU A 137 22.67 13.23 8.04
N LEU A 138 22.24 14.38 7.51
CA LEU A 138 21.25 14.42 6.43
C LEU A 138 21.76 13.76 5.14
N GLU A 139 23.04 13.92 4.80
CA GLU A 139 23.69 13.20 3.69
C GLU A 139 23.65 11.68 3.91
N ARG A 140 23.99 11.22 5.12
CA ARG A 140 23.92 9.78 5.47
C ARG A 140 22.50 9.23 5.37
N HIS A 141 21.50 10.02 5.76
CA HIS A 141 20.09 9.66 5.60
C HIS A 141 19.67 9.61 4.12
N LEU A 142 20.13 10.57 3.31
CA LEU A 142 19.88 10.58 1.87
C LEU A 142 20.48 9.37 1.17
N ASP A 143 21.72 9.00 1.49
CA ASP A 143 22.38 7.80 0.96
C ASP A 143 21.61 6.52 1.28
N TYR A 144 21.08 6.41 2.50
CA TYR A 144 20.25 5.28 2.89
C TYR A 144 18.94 5.25 2.12
N GLN A 145 18.28 6.40 1.98
CA GLN A 145 17.02 6.52 1.24
C GLN A 145 17.22 6.17 -0.24
N LEU A 146 18.31 6.61 -0.86
CA LEU A 146 18.63 6.31 -2.26
C LEU A 146 18.73 4.80 -2.52
N ARG A 147 19.30 4.01 -1.60
CA ARG A 147 19.38 2.55 -1.74
C ARG A 147 18.01 1.88 -1.66
N ILE A 148 17.15 2.38 -0.77
CA ILE A 148 15.75 1.91 -0.68
C ILE A 148 15.02 2.25 -1.97
N ASP A 149 15.15 3.49 -2.42
CA ASP A 149 14.46 4.01 -3.59
C ASP A 149 14.88 3.28 -4.87
N GLU A 150 16.17 2.95 -4.99
CA GLU A 150 16.70 2.12 -6.10
C GLU A 150 16.05 0.72 -6.11
N THR A 151 15.91 0.10 -4.94
CA THR A 151 15.24 -1.21 -4.80
C THR A 151 13.76 -1.12 -5.20
N ILE A 152 13.08 -0.06 -4.76
CA ILE A 152 11.68 0.21 -5.11
C ILE A 152 11.55 0.42 -6.63
N ALA A 153 12.43 1.21 -7.23
CA ALA A 153 12.44 1.47 -8.67
C ALA A 153 12.63 0.18 -9.48
N ALA A 154 13.57 -0.69 -9.07
CA ALA A 154 13.79 -1.99 -9.71
C ALA A 154 12.55 -2.91 -9.63
N ASN A 155 11.82 -2.86 -8.50
CA ASN A 155 10.55 -3.57 -8.35
C ASN A 155 9.47 -3.00 -9.28
N PHE A 156 9.41 -1.67 -9.46
CA PHE A 156 8.48 -1.06 -10.41
C PHE A 156 8.78 -1.44 -11.87
N VAL A 157 10.06 -1.55 -12.25
CA VAL A 157 10.45 -2.09 -13.57
C VAL A 157 10.01 -3.55 -13.71
N SER A 158 10.13 -4.35 -12.66
CA SER A 158 9.67 -5.74 -12.67
C SER A 158 8.15 -5.83 -12.81
N ILE A 159 7.40 -4.97 -12.11
CA ILE A 159 5.94 -4.85 -12.22
C ILE A 159 5.53 -4.40 -13.62
N SER A 160 6.23 -3.44 -14.21
CA SER A 160 5.87 -2.93 -15.54
C SER A 160 6.06 -3.95 -16.66
N ARG A 161 6.88 -4.98 -16.42
CA ARG A 161 7.09 -6.11 -17.34
C ARG A 161 6.04 -7.22 -17.20
N MET A 162 5.20 -7.17 -16.16
CA MET A 162 4.17 -8.19 -15.96
C MET A 162 3.04 -8.03 -16.99
N PRO A 163 2.48 -9.15 -17.51
CA PRO A 163 1.31 -9.10 -18.39
C PRO A 163 0.14 -8.37 -17.73
N GLY A 164 -0.44 -7.39 -18.43
CA GLY A 164 -1.59 -6.63 -17.94
C GLY A 164 -1.24 -5.37 -17.16
N PHE A 165 0.03 -4.99 -17.05
CA PHE A 165 0.41 -3.67 -16.56
C PHE A 165 -0.10 -2.56 -17.51
N THR A 166 -0.77 -1.57 -16.95
CA THR A 166 -1.35 -0.43 -17.67
C THR A 166 -0.97 0.92 -17.03
N GLY A 167 -0.05 0.90 -16.07
CA GLY A 167 0.43 2.08 -15.36
C GLY A 167 1.51 2.85 -16.13
N CYS A 168 2.09 3.84 -15.45
CA CYS A 168 3.13 4.70 -15.99
C CYS A 168 4.28 4.82 -14.98
N LEU A 169 5.52 4.72 -15.47
CA LEU A 169 6.74 4.89 -14.66
C LEU A 169 7.31 6.31 -14.72
N LEU A 170 6.63 7.23 -15.41
CA LEU A 170 6.99 8.65 -15.39
C LEU A 170 6.41 9.32 -14.15
N PRO A 171 7.11 10.30 -13.56
CA PRO A 171 6.58 11.06 -12.45
C PRO A 171 5.29 11.82 -12.82
N GLY A 172 4.50 12.10 -11.81
CA GLY A 172 3.39 13.04 -11.87
C GLY A 172 3.80 14.40 -11.31
N THR A 173 2.79 15.19 -10.94
CA THR A 173 2.97 16.47 -10.26
C THR A 173 2.22 16.42 -8.95
N ARG A 174 2.89 16.74 -7.84
CA ARG A 174 2.26 16.81 -6.52
C ARG A 174 1.46 18.11 -6.41
N ILE A 175 0.17 18.00 -6.07
CA ILE A 175 -0.69 19.17 -5.85
C ILE A 175 -0.13 19.98 -4.67
N GLY A 176 0.02 21.29 -4.87
CA GLY A 176 0.54 22.22 -3.85
C GLY A 176 2.06 22.29 -3.76
N ARG A 177 2.81 21.56 -4.61
CA ARG A 177 4.26 21.71 -4.76
C ARG A 177 4.56 22.51 -6.03
N GLN A 178 5.65 23.26 -6.03
CA GLN A 178 6.16 23.87 -7.25
C GLN A 178 6.56 22.76 -8.25
N PRO A 179 6.42 23.00 -9.57
CA PRO A 179 6.91 22.08 -10.59
C PRO A 179 8.41 21.82 -10.44
N PHE A 180 8.92 20.77 -11.09
CA PHE A 180 10.35 20.47 -11.15
C PHE A 180 11.11 21.70 -11.69
N GLU A 181 11.99 22.26 -10.87
CA GLU A 181 12.73 23.49 -11.16
C GLU A 181 14.05 23.17 -11.89
N SER A 182 14.66 24.19 -12.51
CA SER A 182 15.98 24.04 -13.16
C SER A 182 17.11 23.72 -12.16
N SER A 183 16.94 24.07 -10.88
CA SER A 183 17.86 23.70 -9.80
C SER A 183 17.67 22.28 -9.28
N ASP A 184 16.57 21.61 -9.65
CA ASP A 184 16.32 20.24 -9.23
C ASP A 184 17.14 19.26 -10.05
N GLU A 185 17.56 18.17 -9.38
CA GLU A 185 18.31 17.10 -10.01
C GLU A 185 17.50 15.81 -10.01
N MET A 186 17.79 14.99 -11.01
CA MET A 186 17.23 13.65 -11.10
C MET A 186 18.07 12.72 -10.22
N PRO A 187 17.47 11.98 -9.27
CA PRO A 187 18.22 11.03 -8.47
C PRO A 187 18.84 9.93 -9.36
N PRO A 188 20.01 9.38 -9.00
CA PRO A 188 20.73 8.42 -9.85
C PRO A 188 19.88 7.25 -10.32
N TRP A 189 19.05 6.68 -9.44
CA TRP A 189 18.17 5.54 -9.75
C TRP A 189 17.09 5.89 -10.78
N ALA A 190 16.62 7.14 -10.84
CA ALA A 190 15.57 7.52 -11.78
C ALA A 190 16.10 7.52 -13.22
N SER A 191 17.34 7.93 -13.43
CA SER A 191 17.99 7.84 -14.74
C SER A 191 18.53 6.43 -15.04
N SER A 192 19.20 5.77 -14.08
CA SER A 192 19.85 4.48 -14.34
C SER A 192 18.88 3.28 -14.36
N VAL A 193 17.85 3.28 -13.51
CA VAL A 193 16.91 2.15 -13.36
C VAL A 193 15.64 2.39 -14.17
N LEU A 194 15.03 3.58 -14.04
CA LEU A 194 13.79 3.90 -14.75
C LEU A 194 14.03 4.52 -16.14
N GLY A 195 15.27 4.89 -16.47
CA GLY A 195 15.59 5.50 -17.76
C GLY A 195 15.01 6.90 -17.95
N ILE A 196 14.69 7.61 -16.86
CA ILE A 196 14.06 8.92 -16.93
C ILE A 196 15.09 9.98 -17.31
N VAL A 197 14.78 10.72 -18.36
CA VAL A 197 15.57 11.87 -18.84
C VAL A 197 14.71 13.12 -18.79
N VAL A 198 15.30 14.22 -18.32
CA VAL A 198 14.71 15.56 -18.34
C VAL A 198 15.07 16.23 -19.65
N VAL A 199 14.05 16.62 -20.42
CA VAL A 199 14.23 17.45 -21.61
C VAL A 199 13.66 18.83 -21.30
N TYR A 200 14.49 19.86 -21.47
CA TYR A 200 14.08 21.25 -21.36
C TYR A 200 13.58 21.71 -22.73
N ASP A 201 12.28 21.99 -22.84
CA ASP A 201 11.69 22.56 -24.05
C ASP A 201 11.60 24.09 -23.91
N PRO A 202 12.40 24.86 -24.67
CA PRO A 202 12.32 26.32 -24.64
C PRO A 202 11.03 26.88 -25.26
N ALA A 203 10.27 26.10 -26.06
CA ALA A 203 9.10 26.61 -26.79
C ALA A 203 7.81 26.70 -25.95
N ILE A 204 7.76 26.06 -24.77
CA ILE A 204 6.57 26.08 -23.89
C ILE A 204 6.60 27.29 -22.93
N ALA A 205 7.76 27.91 -22.74
CA ALA A 205 7.94 29.05 -21.84
C ALA A 205 7.11 30.29 -22.25
N ASP A 206 6.87 30.48 -23.55
CA ASP A 206 6.22 31.69 -24.08
C ASP A 206 4.70 31.73 -23.92
N THR A 207 4.04 30.60 -23.63
CA THR A 207 2.56 30.53 -23.61
C THR A 207 1.90 31.07 -22.34
N ASN A 208 2.67 31.36 -21.29
CA ASN A 208 2.16 31.94 -20.03
C ASN A 208 2.51 33.43 -19.83
N SER A 209 3.02 34.11 -20.86
CA SER A 209 3.51 35.50 -20.77
C SER A 209 2.43 36.60 -20.87
N HIS A 210 1.13 36.27 -20.85
CA HIS A 210 0.06 37.27 -20.92
C HIS A 210 -0.70 37.45 -19.60
N VAL A 211 -0.02 37.99 -18.60
CA VAL A 211 -0.65 38.73 -17.50
C VAL A 211 0.12 40.05 -17.37
N GLU A 212 -0.46 41.12 -17.91
CA GLU A 212 0.05 42.49 -17.80
C GLU A 212 0.00 42.97 -16.34
N GLY A 213 1.10 43.56 -15.86
CA GLY A 213 1.15 44.23 -14.55
C GLY A 213 2.54 44.70 -14.15
N TYR A 214 2.88 45.93 -14.53
CA TYR A 214 4.10 46.71 -14.25
C TYR A 214 4.85 46.47 -12.93
N GLY A 215 6.18 46.36 -13.02
CA GLY A 215 7.10 46.91 -12.00
C GLY A 215 8.27 46.03 -11.54
N SER A 216 9.48 46.50 -11.86
CA SER A 216 10.79 46.20 -11.23
C SER A 216 11.59 44.98 -11.71
N ARG A 217 12.58 45.33 -12.53
CA ARG A 217 13.82 44.66 -12.95
C ARG A 217 14.57 43.96 -11.80
N GLY A 218 14.68 42.63 -11.89
CA GLY A 218 15.55 41.76 -11.11
C GLY A 218 15.02 40.33 -11.07
N ASP A 219 15.70 39.41 -11.76
CA ASP A 219 15.51 37.95 -11.76
C ASP A 219 14.25 37.40 -12.46
N GLU A 220 14.23 37.52 -13.79
CA GLU A 220 13.34 36.76 -14.66
C GLU A 220 13.93 35.35 -14.84
N ALA A 221 13.74 34.49 -13.83
CA ALA A 221 14.04 33.07 -13.93
C ALA A 221 13.08 32.44 -14.94
N GLU A 222 13.58 32.17 -16.15
CA GLU A 222 12.91 31.45 -17.22
C GLU A 222 12.22 30.20 -16.64
N ARG A 223 10.87 30.20 -16.64
CA ARG A 223 10.08 29.07 -16.16
C ARG A 223 10.08 27.97 -17.21
N TYR A 224 11.13 27.17 -17.22
CA TYR A 224 11.16 25.95 -18.01
C TYR A 224 10.19 24.91 -17.44
N VAL A 225 9.39 24.28 -18.30
CA VAL A 225 8.60 23.11 -17.94
C VAL A 225 9.43 21.87 -18.24
N ALA A 226 9.83 21.14 -17.19
CA ALA A 226 10.53 19.88 -17.36
C ALA A 226 9.59 18.81 -17.95
N ILE A 227 9.97 18.25 -19.11
CA ILE A 227 9.28 17.10 -19.70
C ILE A 227 10.11 15.84 -19.43
N PHE A 228 9.45 14.80 -18.92
CA PHE A 228 10.08 13.52 -18.61
C PHE A 228 9.82 12.49 -19.71
N HIS A 229 10.88 11.86 -20.19
CA HIS A 229 10.81 10.74 -21.13
C HIS A 229 11.52 9.51 -20.57
N ILE A 230 11.03 8.32 -20.93
CA ILE A 230 11.76 7.07 -20.71
C ILE A 230 12.64 6.85 -21.93
N PHE A 231 13.95 6.76 -21.72
CA PHE A 231 14.90 6.40 -22.76
C PHE A 231 14.76 4.91 -23.08
N SER A 232 14.11 4.60 -24.21
CA SER A 232 14.01 3.23 -24.72
C SER A 232 15.37 2.79 -25.24
N ASN A 233 16.17 2.12 -24.41
CA ASN A 233 17.33 1.39 -24.89
C ASN A 233 16.83 0.12 -25.60
N THR A 234 16.47 0.24 -26.87
CA THR A 234 16.25 -0.92 -27.74
C THR A 234 17.61 -1.56 -28.02
N MET A 235 18.13 -2.31 -27.05
CA MET A 235 19.03 -3.42 -27.37
C MET A 235 18.18 -4.52 -27.98
N THR A 236 18.07 -4.49 -29.30
CA THR A 236 17.79 -5.67 -30.12
C THR A 236 18.71 -6.80 -29.67
N TYR A 237 18.08 -7.94 -29.39
CA TYR A 237 18.69 -9.23 -29.02
C TYR A 237 19.88 -9.62 -29.89
#